data_AF-A0A4P9WFP1-F1
#
_entry.id   AF-A0A4P9WFP1-F1
#
_cell.length_a   1.000
_cell.length_b   1.000
_cell.length_c   1.000
_cell.angle_alpha   90.00
_cell.angle_beta   90.00
_cell.angle_gamma   90.00
#
_symmetry.space_group_name_H-M   'P 1'
#
loop_
_entity.id
_entity.type
_entity.pdbx_description
1 polymer ?
#
loop_
_entity_poly.entity_id
_entity_poly.type
_entity_poly.pdbx_seq_one_letter_code
_entity_poly.pdbx_strand_id
1 'polypeptide(L)'
;SHPIIQKMLSKVQSGDASAIASSAYVLFESTALASGFNVRDPASFAATVQKVVRADLGVPLDAKADVTIIPAPEVEQVKTEDPAVTESDEDEVKPVEHDEL
;
A
#
# COMPACT_ATOMS: atom_id res chain seq x y z
N SER A 1 -4.72 -14.64 22.80
CA SER A 1 -6.01 -14.49 22.09
C SER A 1 -6.19 -13.04 21.65
N HIS A 2 -6.20 -12.77 20.35
CA HIS A 2 -6.31 -11.41 19.84
C HIS A 2 -7.79 -10.97 19.81
N PRO A 3 -8.18 -9.85 20.45
CA PRO A 3 -9.58 -9.48 20.62
C PRO A 3 -10.31 -9.22 19.30
N ILE A 4 -9.61 -8.69 18.28
CA ILE A 4 -10.19 -8.48 16.94
C ILE A 4 -10.57 -9.82 16.29
N ILE A 5 -9.74 -10.86 16.43
CA ILE A 5 -9.98 -12.17 15.81
C ILE A 5 -11.17 -12.86 16.49
N GLN A 6 -11.31 -12.73 17.80
CA GLN A 6 -12.48 -13.26 18.53
C GLN A 6 -13.78 -12.58 18.09
N LYS A 7 -13.78 -11.25 17.92
CA LYS A 7 -14.94 -10.51 17.43
C LYS A 7 -15.30 -10.86 15.99
N MET A 8 -14.31 -11.03 15.12
CA MET A 8 -14.52 -11.50 13.75
C MET A 8 -15.17 -12.88 13.74
N LEU A 9 -14.69 -13.82 14.57
CA LEU A 9 -15.28 -15.16 14.68
C LEU A 9 -16.76 -15.09 15.09
N SER A 10 -17.10 -14.31 16.12
CA SER A 10 -18.49 -14.14 16.55
C SER A 10 -19.38 -13.58 15.44
N LYS A 11 -18.85 -12.67 14.61
CA LYS A 11 -19.57 -12.07 13.47
C LYS A 11 -19.77 -13.04 12.31
N VAL A 12 -18.78 -13.90 12.02
CA VAL A 12 -18.97 -15.00 11.04
C VAL A 12 -20.09 -15.92 11.52
N GLN A 13 -20.07 -16.30 12.80
CA GLN A 13 -21.05 -17.23 13.37
C GLN A 13 -22.47 -16.66 13.41
N SER A 14 -22.63 -15.33 13.49
CA SER A 14 -23.94 -14.67 13.43
C SER A 14 -24.49 -14.48 12.02
N GLY A 15 -23.77 -14.90 10.97
CA GLY A 15 -24.17 -14.76 9.58
C GLY A 15 -23.74 -13.44 8.91
N ASP A 16 -22.99 -12.58 9.60
CA ASP A 16 -22.53 -11.27 9.10
C ASP A 16 -21.17 -11.37 8.37
N ALA A 17 -20.85 -12.51 7.76
CA ALA A 17 -19.53 -12.76 7.17
C ALA A 17 -19.15 -11.75 6.07
N SER A 18 -20.12 -11.30 5.27
CA SER A 18 -19.88 -10.31 4.21
C SER A 18 -19.48 -8.94 4.76
N ALA A 19 -20.05 -8.53 5.91
CA ALA A 19 -19.77 -7.23 6.53
C ALA A 19 -18.34 -7.14 7.07
N ILE A 20 -17.75 -8.26 7.46
CA ILE A 20 -16.39 -8.32 8.02
C ILE A 20 -15.31 -8.65 6.99
N ALA A 21 -15.67 -9.07 5.77
CA ALA A 21 -14.73 -9.45 4.73
C ALA A 21 -13.74 -8.32 4.40
N SER A 22 -14.23 -7.08 4.26
CA SER A 22 -13.38 -5.91 4.03
C SER A 22 -12.44 -5.64 5.21
N SER A 23 -12.91 -5.83 6.44
CA SER A 23 -12.08 -5.66 7.65
C SER A 23 -10.98 -6.72 7.73
N ALA A 24 -11.30 -7.97 7.36
CA ALA A 24 -10.32 -9.05 7.29
C ALA A 24 -9.26 -8.79 6.21
N TYR A 25 -9.67 -8.27 5.05
CA TYR A 25 -8.74 -7.89 3.99
C TYR A 25 -7.78 -6.77 4.41
N VAL A 26 -8.30 -5.72 5.06
CA VAL A 26 -7.46 -4.64 5.62
C VAL A 26 -6.47 -5.17 6.64
N LEU A 27 -6.92 -6.05 7.56
CA LEU A 27 -6.06 -6.65 8.58
C LEU A 27 -4.94 -7.50 7.96
N PHE A 28 -5.24 -8.25 6.90
CA PHE A 28 -4.26 -9.04 6.16
C PHE A 28 -3.19 -8.14 5.52
N GLU A 29 -3.60 -7.16 4.72
CA GLU A 29 -2.67 -6.25 4.01
C GLU A 29 -1.86 -5.40 5.00
N SER A 30 -2.46 -4.93 6.10
CA SER A 30 -1.72 -4.17 7.12
C SER A 30 -0.65 -5.02 7.81
N THR A 31 -0.94 -6.31 8.03
CA THR A 31 0.02 -7.25 8.65
C THR A 31 1.14 -7.60 7.66
N ALA A 32 0.81 -7.75 6.37
CA ALA A 32 1.79 -7.95 5.32
C ALA A 32 2.79 -6.77 5.26
N LEU A 33 2.28 -5.53 5.24
CA LEU A 33 3.08 -4.32 5.32
C LEU A 33 3.98 -4.28 6.57
N ALA A 34 3.41 -4.54 7.74
CA ALA A 34 4.17 -4.55 9.00
C ALA A 34 5.25 -5.63 9.05
N SER A 35 5.07 -6.72 8.30
CA SER A 35 6.02 -7.83 8.20
C SER A 35 7.09 -7.62 7.10
N GLY A 36 7.07 -6.47 6.43
CA GLY A 36 8.03 -6.13 5.36
C GLY A 36 7.66 -6.66 3.98
N PHE A 37 6.44 -7.18 3.78
CA PHE A 37 5.94 -7.58 2.47
C PHE A 37 5.29 -6.39 1.74
N ASN A 38 5.37 -6.43 0.41
CA ASN A 38 4.68 -5.49 -0.45
C ASN A 38 3.19 -5.84 -0.58
N VAL A 39 2.35 -4.80 -0.66
CA VAL A 39 0.93 -4.95 -1.00
C VAL A 39 0.80 -5.43 -2.44
N ARG A 40 -0.01 -6.47 -2.69
CA ARG A 40 -0.20 -7.02 -4.05
C ARG A 40 -0.82 -6.02 -5.01
N ASP A 41 -1.82 -5.28 -4.54
CA ASP A 41 -2.51 -4.23 -5.28
C ASP A 41 -2.68 -2.98 -4.40
N PRO A 42 -1.73 -2.03 -4.46
CA PRO A 42 -1.78 -0.81 -3.68
C PRO A 42 -3.05 0.02 -3.94
N ALA A 43 -3.59 -0.01 -5.17
CA ALA A 43 -4.77 0.77 -5.53
C ALA A 43 -6.03 0.20 -4.86
N SER A 44 -6.20 -1.13 -4.89
CA SER A 44 -7.32 -1.80 -4.20
C SER A 44 -7.25 -1.63 -2.68
N PHE A 45 -6.05 -1.73 -2.11
CA PHE A 45 -5.86 -1.49 -0.67
C PHE A 45 -6.23 -0.06 -0.28
N ALA A 46 -5.72 0.94 -1.01
CA ALA A 46 -6.06 2.35 -0.80
C ALA A 46 -7.58 2.60 -0.92
N ALA A 47 -8.24 2.02 -1.91
CA ALA A 47 -9.68 2.12 -2.08
C ALA A 47 -10.44 1.52 -0.87
N THR A 48 -9.95 0.40 -0.32
CA THR A 48 -10.57 -0.24 0.84
C THR A 48 -10.38 0.59 2.11
N VAL A 49 -9.19 1.15 2.34
CA VAL A 49 -8.92 2.06 3.46
C VAL A 49 -9.78 3.32 3.35
N GLN A 50 -9.90 3.92 2.16
CA GLN A 50 -10.77 5.06 1.93
C GLN A 50 -12.24 4.75 2.23
N LYS A 51 -12.75 3.56 1.89
CA LYS A 51 -14.11 3.15 2.26
C LYS A 51 -14.31 3.13 3.77
N VAL A 52 -13.35 2.59 4.52
CA VAL A 52 -13.39 2.56 5.99
C VAL A 52 -13.39 3.97 6.57
N VAL A 53 -12.49 4.85 6.10
CA VAL A 53 -12.41 6.24 6.56
C VAL A 53 -13.67 7.03 6.21
N ARG A 54 -14.21 6.85 5.00
CA ARG A 54 -15.47 7.49 4.58
C ARG A 54 -16.64 7.04 5.45
N ALA A 55 -16.75 5.75 5.76
CA ALA A 55 -17.80 5.22 6.61
C ALA A 55 -17.75 5.82 8.02
N ASP A 56 -16.55 6.00 8.58
CA ASP A 56 -16.34 6.61 9.90
C ASP A 56 -16.72 8.10 9.91
N LEU A 57 -16.37 8.83 8.85
CA LEU A 57 -16.68 10.25 8.69
C LEU A 57 -18.10 10.54 8.17
N GLY A 58 -18.89 9.50 7.87
CA GLY A 58 -20.22 9.65 7.26
C GLY A 58 -20.20 10.22 5.82
N VAL A 59 -19.07 10.10 5.11
CA VAL A 59 -18.91 10.57 3.73
C VAL A 59 -19.45 9.51 2.76
N PRO A 60 -20.27 9.90 1.77
CA PRO A 60 -20.77 8.97 0.75
C PRO A 60 -19.62 8.27 -0.01
N LEU A 61 -19.81 7.01 -0.37
CA LEU A 61 -18.81 6.23 -1.13
C LEU A 61 -18.61 6.77 -2.56
N ASP A 62 -19.61 7.46 -3.10
CA ASP A 62 -19.61 8.09 -4.43
C ASP A 62 -19.21 9.57 -4.40
N ALA A 63 -18.97 10.14 -3.21
CA ALA A 63 -18.54 11.53 -3.08
C ALA A 63 -17.23 11.75 -3.87
N LYS A 64 -17.29 12.69 -4.82
CA LYS A 64 -16.14 13.13 -5.61
C LYS A 64 -15.43 14.26 -4.87
N ALA A 65 -14.10 14.27 -4.93
CA ALA A 65 -13.33 15.40 -4.43
C ALA A 65 -13.61 16.62 -5.31
N ASP A 66 -13.83 17.77 -4.67
CA ASP A 66 -13.87 19.05 -5.36
C ASP A 66 -12.42 19.48 -5.62
N VAL A 67 -11.91 19.19 -6.82
CA VAL A 67 -10.53 19.46 -7.20
C VAL A 67 -10.48 20.76 -8.00
N THR A 68 -10.06 21.84 -7.35
CA THR A 68 -9.60 23.03 -8.07
C THR A 68 -8.20 22.77 -8.58
N ILE A 69 -8.07 22.49 -9.89
CA ILE A 69 -6.76 22.28 -10.53
C ILE A 69 -6.06 23.64 -10.59
N ILE A 70 -5.06 23.83 -9.74
CA ILE A 70 -4.12 24.95 -9.87
C ILE A 70 -2.97 24.45 -10.75
N PRO A 71 -2.79 24.99 -11.97
CA PRO A 71 -1.68 24.59 -12.82
C PRO A 71 -0.36 24.84 -12.09
N ALA A 72 0.55 23.87 -12.15
CA ALA A 72 1.89 24.04 -11.61
C ALA A 72 2.56 25.25 -12.31
N PRO A 73 3.32 26.09 -11.59
CA PRO A 73 4.11 27.14 -12.22
C PRO A 73 5.04 26.53 -13.27
N GLU A 74 5.20 27.19 -14.41
CA GLU A 74 6.14 26.77 -15.45
C GLU A 74 7.54 26.66 -14.82
N VAL A 75 8.07 25.43 -14.80
CA VAL A 75 9.49 25.22 -14.50
C VAL A 75 10.28 25.77 -15.68
N GLU A 76 11.01 26.85 -15.47
CA GLU A 76 12.09 27.23 -16.40
C GLU A 76 13.00 26.01 -16.56
N GLN A 77 13.06 25.48 -17.77
CA GLN A 77 13.95 24.37 -18.10
C GLN A 77 15.38 24.90 -17.96
N VAL A 78 15.97 24.75 -16.78
CA VAL A 78 17.42 24.85 -16.63
C VAL A 78 17.97 23.71 -17.47
N LYS A 79 18.54 24.08 -18.62
CA LYS A 79 19.26 23.20 -19.52
C LYS A 79 20.40 22.56 -18.74
N THR A 80 20.15 21.39 -18.14
CA THR A 80 21.21 20.52 -17.65
C THR A 80 21.94 20.01 -18.89
N GLU A 81 23.08 20.61 -19.17
CA GLU A 81 24.08 20.02 -20.06
C GLU A 81 24.45 18.64 -19.49
N ASP A 82 24.44 17.65 -20.38
CA ASP A 82 24.72 16.23 -20.20
C ASP A 82 25.45 15.80 -18.91
N PRO A 83 24.91 14.84 -18.12
CA PRO A 83 25.77 13.84 -17.53
C PRO A 83 26.08 12.82 -18.62
N ALA A 84 27.33 12.85 -19.10
CA ALA A 84 27.89 11.79 -19.93
C ALA A 84 27.48 10.42 -19.39
N VAL A 85 26.78 9.66 -20.21
CA VAL A 85 26.59 8.21 -20.05
C VAL A 85 27.98 7.59 -20.07
N THR A 86 28.49 7.18 -18.92
CA THR A 86 29.56 6.16 -18.89
C THR A 86 28.87 4.80 -18.91
N GLU A 87 28.86 4.19 -20.09
CA GLU A 87 28.56 2.78 -20.28
C GLU A 87 29.44 1.90 -19.38
N SER A 88 28.83 0.82 -18.94
CA SER A 88 29.37 -0.28 -18.15
C SER A 88 30.62 -0.91 -18.76
N ASP A 89 31.56 -1.37 -17.92
CA ASP A 89 32.38 -2.55 -18.24
C ASP A 89 32.80 -3.33 -16.96
N GLU A 90 32.37 -4.59 -16.98
CA GLU A 90 32.86 -5.86 -16.40
C GLU A 90 33.44 -6.01 -14.97
N ASP A 91 32.80 -6.95 -14.25
CA ASP A 91 33.33 -8.09 -13.48
C ASP A 91 34.62 -7.96 -12.64
N GLU A 92 34.48 -8.15 -11.31
CA GLU A 92 35.17 -9.20 -10.51
C GLU A 92 35.13 -8.88 -9.00
N VAL A 93 34.28 -9.53 -8.19
CA VAL A 93 34.64 -9.92 -6.81
C VAL A 93 33.85 -11.15 -6.30
N LYS A 94 34.52 -12.30 -6.38
CA LYS A 94 34.54 -13.56 -5.59
C LYS A 94 33.32 -14.04 -4.74
N PRO A 95 33.07 -15.37 -4.70
CA PRO A 95 32.04 -15.99 -3.86
C PRO A 95 32.41 -15.95 -2.37
N VAL A 96 31.46 -15.56 -1.53
CA VAL A 96 31.57 -15.69 -0.07
C VAL A 96 31.09 -17.09 0.32
N GLU A 97 32.02 -17.97 0.69
CA GLU A 97 31.72 -19.22 1.38
C GLU A 97 31.14 -18.89 2.78
N HIS A 98 29.88 -19.26 3.02
CA HIS A 98 29.32 -19.30 4.36
C HIS A 98 29.61 -20.68 4.97
N ASP A 99 30.57 -20.71 5.89
CA ASP A 99 30.86 -21.84 6.77
C ASP A 99 29.80 -21.86 7.90
N GLU A 100 28.95 -22.88 7.95
CA GLU A 100 28.03 -23.13 9.07
C GLU A 100 28.78 -23.94 10.14
N LEU A 101 28.98 -23.35 11.33
CA LEU A 101 29.36 -24.03 12.57
C LEU A 101 28.18 -24.05 13.54
#